data_AF-A0A2G6LL15-F1
#
_entry.id   AF-A0A2G6LL15-F1
#
_cell.length_a   1.000
_cell.length_b   1.000
_cell.length_c   1.000
_cell.angle_alpha   90.00
_cell.angle_beta   90.00
_cell.angle_gamma   90.00
#
_symmetry.space_group_name_H-M   'P 1'
#
loop_
_entity.id
_entity.type
_entity.pdbx_description
1 polymer ?
#
loop_
_entity_poly.entity_id
_entity_poly.type
_entity_poly.pdbx_seq_one_letter_code
_entity_poly.pdbx_strand_id
1 'polypeptide(L)'
;MIIIKYLMPMLFLTLFFSCDEKPEDQTLEIHHLKPDDIRELTEYKDNKKYYELVRDDFFALKNFDATNESHKIKVDSFVVNYLKNDNFLRDNDNAIWSLIFFKYGDGINENTKHEFDTDYTIHKLFAFKKRQVAYSFDSKTHYLGTSYFFNKGDSIVEEKRPIISDYFKNNSHQ
;
A
#
# COMPACT_ATOMS: atom_id res chain seq x y z
N MET A 1 55.01 57.12 -27.51
CA MET A 1 55.15 57.28 -26.06
C MET A 1 53.86 56.78 -25.42
N ILE A 2 53.94 55.68 -24.66
CA ILE A 2 53.03 55.28 -23.55
C ILE A 2 51.57 54.92 -23.97
N ILE A 3 50.92 53.82 -23.58
CA ILE A 3 51.19 52.68 -22.70
C ILE A 3 50.21 51.56 -23.14
N ILE A 4 50.70 50.33 -23.19
CA ILE A 4 49.87 49.11 -23.19
C ILE A 4 49.23 48.99 -21.81
N LYS A 5 47.91 49.05 -21.70
CA LYS A 5 47.17 48.68 -20.48
C LYS A 5 46.34 47.43 -20.76
N TYR A 6 46.88 46.29 -20.31
CA TYR A 6 46.09 45.11 -20.02
C TYR A 6 45.17 45.41 -18.83
N LEU A 7 43.88 45.10 -18.94
CA LEU A 7 43.12 44.57 -17.79
C LEU A 7 41.93 43.75 -18.29
N MET A 8 41.72 42.64 -17.59
CA MET A 8 41.02 41.42 -17.97
C MET A 8 39.52 41.54 -18.30
N PRO A 9 38.97 40.55 -19.03
CA PRO A 9 37.54 40.40 -19.22
C PRO A 9 36.87 40.05 -17.89
N MET A 10 35.87 40.84 -17.49
CA MET A 10 34.99 40.54 -16.37
C MET A 10 34.08 39.37 -16.77
N LEU A 11 34.54 38.16 -16.48
CA LEU A 11 33.77 36.93 -16.62
C LEU A 11 32.68 36.98 -15.53
N PHE A 12 31.48 37.44 -15.89
CA PHE A 12 30.28 37.27 -15.08
C PHE A 12 29.92 35.78 -15.09
N LEU A 13 30.60 35.02 -14.25
CA LEU A 13 30.21 33.66 -13.89
C LEU A 13 28.99 33.80 -12.98
N THR A 14 27.80 33.98 -13.58
CA THR A 14 26.54 33.75 -12.89
C THR A 14 26.46 32.26 -12.61
N LEU A 15 27.07 31.85 -11.50
CA LEU A 15 26.77 30.61 -10.81
C LEU A 15 25.30 30.67 -10.44
N PHE A 16 24.44 30.18 -11.34
CA PHE A 16 23.17 29.60 -10.94
C PHE A 16 23.51 28.41 -10.05
N PHE A 17 23.70 28.67 -8.75
CA PHE A 17 23.35 27.69 -7.74
C PHE A 17 21.84 27.50 -7.87
N SER A 18 21.41 26.64 -8.80
CA SER A 18 20.20 25.87 -8.57
C SER A 18 20.49 25.10 -7.29
N CYS A 19 20.02 25.66 -6.17
CA CYS A 19 19.75 24.88 -5.00
C CYS A 19 18.69 23.88 -5.48
N ASP A 20 19.11 22.68 -5.86
CA ASP A 20 18.18 21.55 -5.88
C ASP A 20 17.68 21.47 -4.44
N GLU A 21 16.52 22.06 -4.19
CA GLU A 21 15.71 21.74 -3.02
C GLU A 21 15.50 20.24 -3.11
N LYS A 22 16.37 19.48 -2.43
CA LYS A 22 16.14 18.07 -2.20
C LYS A 22 14.74 18.02 -1.59
N PRO A 23 13.76 17.38 -2.25
CA PRO A 23 12.42 17.31 -1.70
C PRO A 23 12.58 16.76 -0.28
N GLU A 24 12.07 17.51 0.68
CA GLU A 24 11.98 17.10 2.07
C GLU A 24 11.49 15.65 2.08
N ASP A 25 12.27 14.74 2.68
CA ASP A 25 12.00 13.30 2.64
C ASP A 25 10.68 13.03 3.35
N GLN A 26 9.58 13.08 2.58
CA GLN A 26 8.24 12.99 3.14
C GLN A 26 8.08 11.57 3.69
N THR A 27 7.90 11.48 5.00
CA THR A 27 7.80 10.18 5.68
C THR A 27 6.58 9.41 5.18
N LEU A 28 6.76 8.12 4.87
CA LEU A 28 5.66 7.22 4.52
C LEU A 28 4.72 7.06 5.72
N GLU A 29 3.43 7.29 5.51
CA GLU A 29 2.40 7.14 6.54
C GLU A 29 1.33 6.13 6.11
N ILE A 30 0.82 5.37 7.07
CA ILE A 30 -0.24 4.37 6.88
C ILE A 30 -1.36 4.66 7.87
N HIS A 31 -2.58 4.83 7.36
CA HIS A 31 -3.75 5.15 8.17
C HIS A 31 -4.83 4.08 7.96
N HIS A 32 -5.39 3.53 9.04
CA HIS A 32 -6.45 2.52 8.95
C HIS A 32 -7.82 3.18 8.77
N LEU A 33 -8.49 2.87 7.66
CA LEU A 33 -9.80 3.38 7.29
C LEU A 33 -10.91 2.45 7.78
N LYS A 34 -11.22 2.53 9.08
CA LYS A 34 -12.32 1.77 9.69
C LYS A 34 -13.68 2.16 9.10
N PRO A 35 -14.70 1.28 9.17
CA PRO A 35 -14.65 -0.10 9.69
C PRO A 35 -13.94 -1.09 8.74
N ASP A 36 -13.58 -2.25 9.27
CA ASP A 36 -13.22 -3.40 8.42
C ASP A 36 -14.50 -4.00 7.86
N ASP A 37 -14.45 -4.51 6.63
CA ASP A 37 -15.57 -5.20 6.01
C ASP A 37 -15.45 -6.70 6.27
N ILE A 38 -16.44 -7.30 6.94
CA ILE A 38 -16.49 -8.75 7.21
C ILE A 38 -17.81 -9.28 6.70
N ARG A 39 -17.76 -10.26 5.79
CA ARG A 39 -18.91 -10.81 5.08
C ARG A 39 -18.94 -12.33 5.19
N GLU A 40 -20.07 -12.85 5.64
CA GLU A 40 -20.39 -14.29 5.58
C GLU A 40 -21.06 -14.63 4.26
N LEU A 41 -20.50 -15.59 3.53
CA LEU A 41 -21.02 -16.12 2.27
C LEU A 41 -21.70 -17.46 2.52
N THR A 42 -22.88 -17.39 3.14
CA THR A 42 -23.63 -18.56 3.62
C THR A 42 -23.94 -19.59 2.53
N GLU A 43 -24.01 -19.17 1.27
CA GLU A 43 -24.19 -20.04 0.10
C GLU A 43 -23.04 -21.03 -0.13
N TYR A 44 -21.87 -20.79 0.46
CA TYR A 44 -20.67 -21.65 0.33
C TYR A 44 -20.41 -22.54 1.54
N LYS A 45 -21.27 -22.53 2.56
CA LYS A 45 -21.09 -23.26 3.82
C LYS A 45 -20.80 -24.75 3.67
N ASP A 46 -21.40 -25.38 2.67
CA ASP A 46 -21.22 -26.81 2.39
C ASP A 46 -20.20 -27.07 1.26
N ASN A 47 -19.62 -26.01 0.69
CA ASN A 47 -18.72 -26.09 -0.45
C ASN A 47 -17.30 -25.61 -0.11
N LYS A 48 -16.47 -26.57 0.31
CA LYS A 48 -15.06 -26.36 0.69
C LYS A 48 -14.16 -25.80 -0.43
N LYS A 49 -14.65 -25.65 -1.66
CA LYS A 49 -13.92 -24.99 -2.76
C LYS A 49 -13.92 -23.48 -2.67
N TYR A 50 -14.95 -22.88 -2.06
CA TYR A 50 -15.09 -21.42 -1.94
C TYR A 50 -14.90 -21.01 -0.48
N TYR A 51 -14.57 -19.73 -0.25
CA TYR A 51 -14.45 -19.19 1.10
C TYR A 51 -15.84 -18.82 1.63
N GLU A 52 -16.05 -19.07 2.92
CA GLU A 52 -17.32 -18.79 3.63
C GLU A 52 -17.27 -17.47 4.39
N LEU A 53 -16.06 -16.99 4.70
CA LEU A 53 -15.84 -15.75 5.40
C LEU A 53 -14.82 -14.90 4.64
N VAL A 54 -15.20 -13.68 4.32
CA VAL A 54 -14.36 -12.70 3.64
C VAL A 54 -14.15 -11.53 4.58
N ARG A 55 -12.90 -11.12 4.74
CA ARG A 55 -12.56 -9.87 5.42
C ARG A 55 -11.72 -8.99 4.50
N ASP A 56 -12.06 -7.70 4.44
CA ASP A 56 -11.28 -6.68 3.77
C ASP A 56 -11.01 -5.53 4.74
N ASP A 57 -9.74 -5.23 4.98
CA ASP A 57 -9.31 -4.09 5.80
C ASP A 57 -8.70 -3.03 4.89
N PHE A 58 -9.07 -1.77 5.12
CA PHE A 58 -8.75 -0.68 4.21
C PHE A 58 -7.79 0.31 4.85
N PHE A 59 -6.80 0.77 4.08
CA PHE A 59 -5.79 1.70 4.55
C PHE A 59 -5.59 2.84 3.55
N ALA A 60 -5.25 4.03 4.05
CA ALA A 60 -4.70 5.11 3.24
C ALA A 60 -3.18 5.15 3.39
N LEU A 61 -2.51 5.29 2.26
CA LEU A 61 -1.07 5.21 2.15
C LEU A 61 -0.54 6.51 1.54
N LYS A 62 0.24 7.25 2.33
CA LYS A 62 0.76 8.57 1.97
C LYS A 62 2.25 8.45 1.67
N ASN A 63 2.69 9.16 0.63
CA ASN A 63 4.10 9.21 0.17
C ASN A 63 4.67 7.84 -0.24
N PHE A 64 3.81 6.90 -0.60
CA PHE A 64 4.23 5.59 -1.09
C PHE A 64 4.50 5.59 -2.59
N ASP A 65 5.53 4.84 -2.96
CA ASP A 65 5.94 4.58 -4.33
C ASP A 65 6.14 3.08 -4.49
N ALA A 66 5.31 2.45 -5.32
CA ALA A 66 5.35 1.02 -5.60
C ALA A 66 6.58 0.60 -6.42
N THR A 67 7.38 1.53 -6.93
CA THR A 67 8.68 1.24 -7.56
C THR A 67 9.84 1.29 -6.57
N ASN A 68 9.62 1.84 -5.37
CA ASN A 68 10.62 1.99 -4.33
C ASN A 68 10.58 0.80 -3.35
N GLU A 69 11.62 -0.04 -3.39
CA GLU A 69 11.71 -1.24 -2.54
C GLU A 69 11.76 -0.92 -1.03
N SER A 70 12.36 0.21 -0.64
CA SER A 70 12.36 0.64 0.77
C SER A 70 10.94 0.95 1.26
N HIS A 71 10.12 1.57 0.41
CA HIS A 71 8.72 1.83 0.73
C HIS A 71 7.93 0.53 0.86
N LYS A 72 8.12 -0.43 -0.06
CA LYS A 72 7.50 -1.76 0.04
C LYS A 72 7.88 -2.48 1.34
N ILE A 73 9.17 -2.48 1.73
CA ILE A 73 9.63 -3.10 2.99
C ILE A 73 8.98 -2.47 4.22
N LYS A 74 8.77 -1.15 4.23
CA LYS A 74 8.04 -0.47 5.32
C LYS A 74 6.59 -0.95 5.42
N VAL A 75 5.89 -1.08 4.29
CA VAL A 75 4.52 -1.61 4.25
C VAL A 75 4.49 -3.10 4.62
N ASP A 76 5.45 -3.91 4.14
CA ASP A 76 5.58 -5.32 4.53
C ASP A 76 5.73 -5.47 6.05
N SER A 77 6.55 -4.62 6.67
CA SER A 77 6.77 -4.61 8.12
C SER A 77 5.51 -4.26 8.90
N PHE A 78 4.74 -3.26 8.41
CA PHE A 78 3.43 -2.93 8.95
C PHE A 78 2.47 -4.13 8.83
N VAL A 79 2.39 -4.76 7.66
CA VAL A 79 1.52 -5.91 7.40
C VAL A 79 1.84 -7.08 8.34
N VAL A 80 3.12 -7.45 8.51
CA VAL A 80 3.50 -8.52 9.46
C VAL A 80 3.08 -8.15 10.88
N ASN A 81 3.31 -6.92 11.30
CA ASN A 81 2.89 -6.49 12.64
C ASN A 81 1.36 -6.52 12.80
N TYR A 82 0.63 -6.16 11.75
CA TYR A 82 -0.83 -6.20 11.74
C TYR A 82 -1.35 -7.64 11.87
N LEU A 83 -0.82 -8.56 11.06
CA LEU A 83 -1.15 -9.99 11.12
C LEU A 83 -0.86 -10.60 12.49
N LYS A 84 0.25 -10.25 13.14
CA LYS A 84 0.61 -10.75 14.49
C LYS A 84 -0.39 -10.38 15.58
N ASN A 85 -1.15 -9.31 15.38
CA ASN A 85 -2.10 -8.79 16.37
C ASN A 85 -3.55 -9.19 16.05
N ASP A 86 -3.75 -10.11 15.10
CA ASP A 86 -5.06 -10.55 14.65
C ASP A 86 -5.09 -12.08 14.50
N ASN A 87 -6.25 -12.69 14.74
CA ASN A 87 -6.42 -14.14 14.74
C ASN A 87 -7.40 -14.62 13.67
N PHE A 88 -7.90 -13.73 12.80
CA PHE A 88 -8.98 -14.02 11.87
C PHE A 88 -8.76 -15.28 11.03
N LEU A 89 -7.58 -15.45 10.43
CA LEU A 89 -7.30 -16.63 9.58
C LEU A 89 -7.11 -17.93 10.39
N ARG A 90 -6.65 -17.81 11.64
CA ARG A 90 -6.46 -18.96 12.54
C ARG A 90 -7.80 -19.45 13.07
N ASP A 91 -8.68 -18.51 13.42
CA ASP A 91 -9.96 -18.82 14.03
C ASP A 91 -11.01 -19.28 13.00
N ASN A 92 -10.70 -19.21 11.69
CA ASN A 92 -11.65 -19.51 10.61
C ASN A 92 -11.03 -20.38 9.49
N ASP A 93 -11.41 -21.66 9.41
CA ASP A 93 -10.82 -22.65 8.50
C ASP A 93 -11.10 -22.44 7.00
N ASN A 94 -12.07 -21.60 6.64
CA ASN A 94 -12.45 -21.34 5.25
C ASN A 94 -12.63 -19.84 4.97
N ALA A 95 -11.61 -19.07 5.36
CA ALA A 95 -11.62 -17.61 5.28
C ALA A 95 -10.59 -17.06 4.30
N ILE A 96 -10.89 -15.90 3.74
CA ILE A 96 -9.98 -15.07 2.95
C ILE A 96 -9.91 -13.68 3.59
N TRP A 97 -8.71 -13.11 3.61
CA TRP A 97 -8.46 -11.78 4.15
C TRP A 97 -7.63 -10.95 3.17
N SER A 98 -8.10 -9.74 2.87
CA SER A 98 -7.33 -8.74 2.11
C SER A 98 -7.00 -7.52 2.95
N LEU A 99 -5.75 -7.06 2.84
CA LEU A 99 -5.36 -5.73 3.31
C LEU A 99 -5.18 -4.83 2.09
N ILE A 100 -6.03 -3.84 1.93
CA ILE A 100 -6.14 -3.02 0.72
C ILE A 100 -5.71 -1.59 1.02
N PHE A 101 -4.68 -1.13 0.32
CA PHE A 101 -4.10 0.20 0.52
C PHE A 101 -4.46 1.11 -0.65
N PHE A 102 -5.09 2.23 -0.34
CA PHE A 102 -5.42 3.30 -1.28
C PHE A 102 -4.43 4.44 -1.18
N LYS A 103 -4.28 5.19 -2.26
CA LYS A 103 -3.49 6.41 -2.24
C LYS A 103 -4.16 7.44 -1.32
N TYR A 104 -3.39 8.01 -0.40
CA TYR A 104 -3.81 9.19 0.37
C TYR A 104 -3.96 10.40 -0.58
N GLY A 105 -5.07 11.13 -0.46
CA GLY A 105 -5.50 12.17 -1.40
C GLY A 105 -6.71 11.73 -2.23
N ASP A 106 -7.11 12.55 -3.20
CA ASP A 106 -8.27 12.29 -4.08
C ASP A 106 -9.57 11.90 -3.33
N GLY A 107 -9.80 12.57 -2.20
CA GLY A 107 -10.95 12.38 -1.31
C GLY A 107 -10.74 11.37 -0.17
N ILE A 108 -9.60 10.68 -0.12
CA ILE A 108 -9.23 9.76 0.96
C ILE A 108 -8.18 10.44 1.87
N ASN A 109 -8.44 10.42 3.17
CA ASN A 109 -7.54 10.88 4.22
C ASN A 109 -7.65 9.96 5.46
N GLU A 110 -6.92 10.26 6.53
CA GLU A 110 -6.86 9.48 7.77
C GLU A 110 -8.21 9.37 8.50
N ASN A 111 -9.14 10.29 8.23
CA ASN A 111 -10.47 10.32 8.84
C ASN A 111 -11.57 9.73 7.93
N THR A 112 -11.21 9.26 6.73
CA THR A 112 -12.17 8.72 5.77
C THR A 112 -12.62 7.34 6.23
N LYS A 113 -13.93 7.15 6.37
CA LYS A 113 -14.52 5.87 6.74
C LYS A 113 -14.84 5.02 5.51
N HIS A 114 -14.62 3.71 5.62
CA HIS A 114 -14.99 2.76 4.58
C HIS A 114 -16.37 2.15 4.87
N GLU A 115 -17.44 2.89 4.57
CA GLU A 115 -18.82 2.43 4.75
C GLU A 115 -19.38 1.90 3.41
N PHE A 116 -18.91 0.74 2.98
CA PHE A 116 -19.13 0.21 1.62
C PHE A 116 -20.61 0.11 1.19
N ASP A 117 -21.53 -0.08 2.15
CA ASP A 117 -22.94 -0.39 1.88
C ASP A 117 -23.90 0.82 1.94
N THR A 118 -23.39 2.05 2.11
CA THR A 118 -24.27 3.20 2.39
C THR A 118 -24.49 4.14 1.20
N ASP A 119 -23.58 4.23 0.22
CA ASP A 119 -23.72 5.12 -0.96
C ASP A 119 -22.82 4.72 -2.15
N TYR A 120 -23.33 4.88 -3.38
CA TYR A 120 -22.59 4.76 -4.64
C TYR A 120 -21.36 5.68 -4.73
N THR A 121 -21.36 6.79 -4.00
CA THR A 121 -20.19 7.68 -3.90
C THR A 121 -19.00 7.01 -3.21
N ILE A 122 -19.22 6.14 -2.23
CA ILE A 122 -18.18 5.41 -1.50
C ILE A 122 -17.52 4.37 -2.42
N HIS A 123 -18.29 3.68 -3.26
CA HIS A 123 -17.70 2.78 -4.27
C HIS A 123 -16.79 3.50 -5.27
N LYS A 124 -17.11 4.76 -5.62
CA LYS A 124 -16.22 5.59 -6.46
C LYS A 124 -14.99 6.05 -5.70
N LEU A 125 -15.15 6.33 -4.40
CA LEU A 125 -14.05 6.77 -3.54
C LEU A 125 -13.03 5.65 -3.36
N PHE A 126 -13.49 4.43 -3.09
CA PHE A 126 -12.69 3.21 -2.89
C PHE A 126 -12.65 2.31 -4.13
N ALA A 127 -12.67 2.92 -5.31
CA ALA A 127 -12.65 2.20 -6.57
C ALA A 127 -11.34 1.41 -6.74
N PHE A 128 -11.43 0.24 -7.39
CA PHE A 128 -10.29 -0.61 -7.73
C PHE A 128 -9.10 0.17 -8.32
N LYS A 129 -9.39 1.10 -9.23
CA LYS A 129 -8.42 1.97 -9.91
C LYS A 129 -7.62 2.92 -8.99
N LYS A 130 -7.99 3.04 -7.72
CA LYS A 130 -7.32 3.89 -6.72
C LYS A 130 -6.47 3.10 -5.73
N ARG A 131 -6.50 1.76 -5.80
CA ARG A 131 -5.63 0.89 -5.00
C ARG A 131 -4.17 1.15 -5.41
N GLN A 132 -3.27 1.07 -4.44
CA GLN A 132 -1.82 1.11 -4.66
C GLN A 132 -1.20 -0.26 -4.44
N VAL A 133 -1.61 -0.94 -3.38
CA VAL A 133 -1.17 -2.31 -3.07
C VAL A 133 -2.27 -3.07 -2.37
N ALA A 134 -2.35 -4.37 -2.62
CA ALA A 134 -3.20 -5.29 -1.88
C ALA A 134 -2.40 -6.52 -1.46
N TYR A 135 -2.55 -6.92 -0.21
CA TYR A 135 -2.01 -8.19 0.31
C TYR A 135 -3.18 -9.14 0.51
N SER A 136 -3.03 -10.37 0.04
CA SER A 136 -4.10 -11.37 0.08
C SER A 136 -3.65 -12.62 0.81
N PHE A 137 -4.52 -13.10 1.67
CA PHE A 137 -4.27 -14.19 2.61
C PHE A 137 -5.49 -15.12 2.64
N ASP A 138 -5.27 -16.39 2.97
CA ASP A 138 -6.37 -17.33 3.20
C ASP A 138 -6.02 -18.33 4.30
N SER A 139 -7.00 -19.00 4.85
CA SER A 139 -6.80 -19.99 5.92
C SER A 139 -6.05 -21.26 5.46
N LYS A 140 -5.97 -21.51 4.14
CA LYS A 140 -5.43 -22.75 3.57
C LYS A 140 -3.94 -22.62 3.23
N THR A 141 -3.57 -21.55 2.54
CA THR A 141 -2.21 -21.28 2.06
C THR A 141 -1.53 -20.16 2.84
N HIS A 142 -2.27 -19.47 3.71
CA HIS A 142 -1.85 -18.35 4.56
C HIS A 142 -1.55 -17.08 3.80
N TYR A 143 -0.74 -17.14 2.75
CA TYR A 143 -0.40 -15.98 1.92
C TYR A 143 -0.62 -16.34 0.46
N LEU A 144 -1.46 -15.58 -0.22
CA LEU A 144 -1.76 -15.74 -1.65
C LEU A 144 -0.82 -14.90 -2.50
N GLY A 145 -0.52 -13.68 -2.08
CA GLY A 145 0.42 -12.80 -2.78
C GLY A 145 0.18 -11.33 -2.48
N THR A 146 0.98 -10.49 -3.12
CA THR A 146 0.84 -9.04 -3.09
C THR A 146 0.68 -8.52 -4.51
N SER A 147 -0.31 -7.67 -4.72
CA SER A 147 -0.56 -7.02 -6.01
C SER A 147 -0.23 -5.53 -5.89
N TYR A 148 0.64 -5.03 -6.76
CA TYR A 148 0.93 -3.60 -6.91
C TYR A 148 0.20 -3.04 -8.13
N PHE A 149 -0.55 -1.96 -7.93
CA PHE A 149 -1.42 -1.38 -8.95
C PHE A 149 -0.77 -0.10 -9.50
N PHE A 150 -0.48 -0.12 -10.79
CA PHE A 150 0.11 1.00 -11.52
C PHE A 150 -0.91 1.61 -12.47
N ASN A 151 -0.72 2.88 -12.83
CA ASN A 151 -1.54 3.58 -13.82
C ASN A 151 -3.04 3.41 -13.57
N LYS A 152 -3.47 3.67 -12.33
CA LYS A 152 -4.87 3.51 -11.92
C LYS A 152 -5.43 2.10 -12.15
N GLY A 153 -4.60 1.07 -11.97
CA GLY A 153 -4.99 -0.32 -12.12
C GLY A 153 -4.94 -0.87 -13.55
N ASP A 154 -4.48 -0.07 -14.53
CA ASP A 154 -4.27 -0.54 -15.91
C ASP A 154 -3.15 -1.59 -16.00
N SER A 155 -2.23 -1.59 -15.04
CA SER A 155 -1.19 -2.60 -14.90
C SER A 155 -1.11 -3.08 -13.46
N ILE A 156 -1.02 -4.39 -13.28
CA ILE A 156 -0.93 -5.05 -11.99
C ILE A 156 0.31 -5.94 -12.01
N VAL A 157 1.21 -5.72 -11.06
CA VAL A 157 2.38 -6.56 -10.85
C VAL A 157 2.16 -7.38 -9.60
N GLU A 158 2.17 -8.70 -9.75
CA GLU A 158 2.08 -9.63 -8.63
C GLU A 158 3.47 -10.00 -8.13
N GLU A 159 3.68 -9.89 -6.83
CA GLU A 159 4.93 -10.25 -6.17
C GLU A 159 4.65 -11.09 -4.92
N LYS A 160 5.47 -12.12 -4.71
CA LYS A 160 5.56 -12.81 -3.42
C LYS A 160 6.59 -12.13 -2.56
N ARG A 161 6.15 -11.48 -1.48
CA ARG A 161 7.02 -10.75 -0.56
C ARG A 161 7.68 -11.74 0.43
N PRO A 162 9.02 -11.86 0.46
CA PRO A 162 9.70 -12.85 1.32
C PRO A 162 9.42 -12.66 2.81
N ILE A 163 9.43 -11.41 3.29
CA ILE A 163 9.17 -11.05 4.69
C ILE A 163 7.81 -11.62 5.17
N ILE A 164 6.78 -11.53 4.33
CA ILE A 164 5.44 -12.06 4.63
C ILE A 164 5.42 -13.58 4.54
N SER A 165 6.05 -14.14 3.51
CA SER A 165 6.11 -15.60 3.32
C SER A 165 6.83 -16.28 4.49
N ASP A 166 7.93 -15.70 4.95
CA ASP A 166 8.75 -16.24 6.03
C ASP A 166 8.06 -16.10 7.40
N TYR A 167 7.24 -15.07 7.59
CA TYR A 167 6.35 -14.99 8.76
C TYR A 167 5.47 -16.23 8.86
N PHE A 168 4.76 -16.62 7.80
CA PHE A 168 3.90 -17.81 7.85
C PHE A 168 4.66 -19.12 7.92
N LYS A 169 5.81 -19.26 7.26
CA LYS A 169 6.66 -20.47 7.41
C LYS A 169 7.05 -20.69 8.87
N ASN A 170 7.49 -19.62 9.54
CA ASN A 170 8.02 -19.69 10.90
C ASN A 170 6.92 -19.72 11.99
N ASN A 171 5.67 -19.40 11.63
CA ASN A 171 4.55 -19.34 12.57
C ASN A 171 3.39 -20.28 12.13
N SER A 172 3.67 -21.26 11.27
CA SER A 172 2.70 -22.24 10.71
C SER A 172 2.06 -23.20 11.73
N HIS A 173 2.31 -22.99 13.03
CA HIS A 173 1.77 -23.74 14.15
C HIS A 173 0.92 -22.88 15.11
N GLN A 174 0.59 -21.64 14.74
CA GLN A 174 -0.37 -20.82 15.47
C GLN A 174 -1.75 -20.95 14.86
#